data_AF-A0A9P9QQS0-F1
#
_entry.id   AF-A0A9P9QQS0-F1
#
_cell.length_a   1.000
_cell.length_b   1.000
_cell.length_c   1.000
_cell.angle_alpha   90.00
_cell.angle_beta   90.00
_cell.angle_gamma   90.00
#
_symmetry.space_group_name_H-M   'P 1'
#
loop_
_entity.id
_entity.type
_entity.pdbx_description
1 polymer ?
#
loop_
_entity_poly.entity_id
_entity_poly.type
_entity_poly.pdbx_seq_one_letter_code
_entity_poly.pdbx_strand_id
1 'polypeptide(L)'
;MITTTSPNLYLAFSAGKSAVSDPNLIQVSHLSKTLQYNRTFTNPPDNQTNAAWHELYPRRGTFFTHAPEAPQRSTLSVFHQIHCLDGIRHAYWQSMNAALEGKRLHEKDIPMMSSPSHMRHCIDLLRQSLMCNADRTIEVKDDKGDVLGFGTTHKCVDWSKMIRKIEEWNGVQ
;
A
#
# COMPACT_ATOMS: atom_id res chain seq x y z
N MET A 1 21.32 -38.77 -28.86
CA MET A 1 22.06 -37.81 -28.04
C MET A 1 21.19 -36.60 -27.84
N ILE A 2 20.95 -36.24 -26.58
CA ILE A 2 20.16 -35.11 -26.10
C ILE A 2 20.99 -33.83 -26.24
N THR A 3 20.39 -32.73 -26.69
CA THR A 3 20.70 -31.38 -26.18
C THR A 3 19.55 -30.41 -26.49
N THR A 4 18.61 -30.32 -25.55
CA THR A 4 17.68 -29.19 -25.43
C THR A 4 18.44 -28.04 -24.76
N THR A 5 18.57 -26.90 -25.44
CA THR A 5 19.08 -25.66 -24.83
C THR A 5 17.89 -24.85 -24.30
N SER A 6 17.64 -24.97 -23.00
CA SER A 6 16.73 -24.07 -22.27
C SER A 6 17.39 -22.69 -22.11
N PRO A 7 16.71 -21.57 -22.40
CA PRO A 7 17.22 -20.27 -22.03
C PRO A 7 17.01 -20.06 -20.52
N ASN A 8 18.12 -19.82 -19.82
CA ASN A 8 18.13 -19.42 -18.42
C ASN A 8 17.34 -18.11 -18.24
N LEU A 9 16.12 -18.24 -17.70
CA LEU A 9 15.35 -17.10 -17.23
C LEU A 9 15.96 -16.66 -15.90
N TYR A 10 16.90 -15.71 -15.96
CA TYR A 10 17.39 -15.03 -14.77
C TYR A 10 16.24 -14.22 -14.15
N LEU A 11 15.59 -14.80 -13.14
CA LEU A 11 14.77 -14.07 -12.19
C LEU A 11 15.71 -13.11 -11.43
N ALA A 12 15.82 -11.88 -11.92
CA ALA A 12 16.42 -10.80 -11.16
C ALA A 12 15.48 -10.47 -9.99
N PHE A 13 15.66 -11.17 -8.88
CA PHE A 13 15.17 -10.68 -7.59
C PHE A 13 16.02 -9.46 -7.26
N SER A 14 15.45 -8.27 -7.46
CA SER A 14 16.00 -7.04 -6.89
C SER A 14 15.95 -7.17 -5.36
N ALA A 15 17.02 -7.72 -4.77
CA ALA A 15 17.21 -7.75 -3.34
C ALA A 15 17.24 -6.30 -2.84
N GLY A 16 16.18 -5.88 -2.15
CA GLY A 16 16.16 -4.59 -1.47
C GLY A 16 17.34 -4.50 -0.49
N LYS A 17 17.89 -3.30 -0.31
CA LYS A 17 18.88 -3.07 0.74
C LYS A 17 18.23 -3.37 2.09
N SER A 18 18.70 -4.39 2.80
CA SER A 18 18.22 -4.70 4.15
C SER A 18 18.68 -3.62 5.13
N ALA A 19 17.75 -2.80 5.60
CA ALA A 19 17.93 -2.01 6.80
C ALA A 19 17.26 -2.78 7.95
N VAL A 20 18.05 -3.45 8.79
CA VAL A 20 17.56 -4.00 10.06
C VAL A 20 17.47 -2.83 11.04
N SER A 21 16.37 -2.07 10.94
CA SER A 21 15.98 -1.15 12.01
C SER A 21 14.99 -1.86 12.94
N ASP A 22 15.05 -1.57 14.24
CA ASP A 22 14.07 -2.04 15.22
C ASP A 22 12.63 -1.75 14.70
N PRO A 23 11.74 -2.75 14.58
CA PRO A 23 10.37 -2.52 14.12
C PRO A 23 9.58 -1.58 15.04
N ASN A 24 10.03 -1.37 16.28
CA ASN A 24 9.42 -0.48 17.26
C ASN A 24 10.14 0.86 17.40
N LEU A 25 11.03 1.21 16.48
CA LEU A 25 11.78 2.48 16.52
C LEU A 25 10.86 3.71 16.58
N ILE A 26 9.69 3.61 15.95
CA ILE A 26 8.66 4.65 15.96
C ILE A 26 7.58 4.26 16.96
N GLN A 27 7.70 4.80 18.17
CA GLN A 27 6.72 4.62 19.23
C GLN A 27 5.47 5.46 18.95
N VAL A 28 4.37 4.81 18.62
CA VAL A 28 3.06 5.43 18.36
C VAL A 28 1.99 4.72 19.16
N SER A 29 1.04 5.48 19.70
CA SER A 29 -0.07 4.91 20.45
C SER A 29 -1.06 4.18 19.52
N HIS A 30 -1.82 3.26 20.10
CA HIS A 30 -2.98 2.66 19.43
C HIS A 30 -4.29 3.27 19.92
N LEU A 31 -5.32 3.19 19.09
CA LEU A 31 -6.69 3.59 19.39
C LEU A 31 -7.69 2.53 18.94
N SER A 32 -8.89 2.55 19.52
CA SER A 32 -10.01 1.75 19.02
C SER A 32 -10.74 2.54 17.94
N LYS A 33 -10.97 1.94 16.78
CA LYS A 33 -11.66 2.59 15.66
C LYS A 33 -12.65 1.62 15.03
N THR A 34 -13.89 2.07 14.89
CA THR A 34 -14.87 1.38 14.06
C THR A 34 -14.62 1.71 12.59
N LEU A 35 -14.40 0.71 11.75
CA LEU A 35 -14.18 0.95 10.33
C LEU A 35 -15.47 1.41 9.67
N GLN A 36 -15.36 2.41 8.80
CA GLN A 36 -16.47 3.00 8.05
C GLN A 36 -16.14 2.98 6.58
N TYR A 37 -17.11 2.60 5.76
CA TYR A 37 -16.95 2.61 4.32
C TYR A 37 -16.86 4.05 3.81
N ASN A 38 -15.82 4.35 3.03
CA ASN A 38 -15.58 5.67 2.47
C ASN A 38 -15.36 5.58 0.96
N ARG A 39 -16.38 5.99 0.19
CA ARG A 39 -16.38 5.92 -1.28
C ARG A 39 -15.27 6.76 -1.92
N THR A 40 -14.83 7.84 -1.28
CA THR A 40 -13.76 8.71 -1.82
C THR A 40 -12.46 7.92 -2.05
N PHE A 41 -12.16 6.93 -1.19
CA PHE A 41 -10.96 6.11 -1.35
C PHE A 41 -11.13 4.96 -2.37
N THR A 42 -12.36 4.64 -2.77
CA THR A 42 -12.64 3.51 -3.69
C THR A 42 -13.03 3.94 -5.09
N ASN A 43 -13.47 5.18 -5.26
CA ASN A 43 -13.94 5.73 -6.53
C ASN A 43 -12.81 5.90 -7.58
N PRO A 44 -13.18 6.10 -8.86
CA PRO A 44 -12.23 6.33 -9.94
C PRO A 44 -11.27 7.48 -9.63
N PRO A 45 -10.01 7.43 -10.11
CA PRO A 45 -9.08 8.54 -9.99
C PRO A 45 -9.61 9.82 -10.62
N ASP A 46 -9.68 10.87 -9.81
CA ASP A 46 -10.01 12.24 -10.17
C ASP A 46 -9.31 13.20 -9.20
N ASN A 47 -9.53 14.51 -9.33
CA ASN A 47 -8.88 15.50 -8.47
C ASN A 47 -9.22 15.31 -6.99
N GLN A 48 -10.46 14.91 -6.66
CA GLN A 48 -10.91 14.78 -5.28
C GLN A 48 -10.38 13.50 -4.63
N THR A 49 -10.54 12.36 -5.29
CA THR A 49 -10.09 11.07 -4.79
C THR A 49 -8.56 11.04 -4.70
N ASN A 50 -7.84 11.56 -5.69
CA ASN A 50 -6.37 11.60 -5.64
C ASN A 50 -5.86 12.54 -4.53
N ALA A 51 -6.55 13.66 -4.26
CA ALA A 51 -6.24 14.52 -3.12
C ALA A 51 -6.43 13.77 -1.79
N ALA A 52 -7.53 13.04 -1.62
CA ALA A 52 -7.78 12.26 -0.41
C ALA A 52 -6.71 11.17 -0.17
N TRP A 53 -6.23 10.51 -1.24
CA TRP A 53 -5.10 9.58 -1.14
C TRP A 53 -3.78 10.28 -0.79
N HIS A 54 -3.53 11.46 -1.34
CA HIS A 54 -2.34 12.25 -1.04
C HIS A 54 -2.30 12.73 0.43
N GLU A 55 -3.46 13.03 1.02
CA GLU A 55 -3.61 13.40 2.43
C GLU A 55 -3.24 12.28 3.42
N LEU A 56 -3.11 11.03 2.96
CA LEU A 56 -2.61 9.95 3.80
C LEU A 56 -1.11 10.07 4.08
N TYR A 57 -0.37 10.89 3.35
CA TYR A 57 1.08 11.03 3.48
C TYR A 57 1.48 12.25 4.32
N PRO A 58 2.64 12.20 5.01
CA PRO A 58 3.18 13.35 5.72
C PRO A 58 3.52 14.49 4.75
N ARG A 59 3.40 15.72 5.25
CA ARG A 59 3.89 16.91 4.56
C ARG A 59 5.39 16.76 4.26
N ARG A 60 5.81 17.28 3.10
CA ARG A 60 7.17 17.12 2.54
C ARG A 60 7.56 15.70 2.10
N GLY A 61 6.61 14.76 2.11
CA GLY A 61 6.78 13.44 1.50
C GLY A 61 7.20 12.34 2.48
N THR A 62 7.16 11.11 2.00
CA THR A 62 7.25 9.87 2.80
C THR A 62 8.66 9.40 3.08
N PHE A 63 9.65 9.98 2.40
CA PHE A 63 11.05 9.64 2.60
C PHE A 63 11.68 10.57 3.65
N PHE A 64 12.50 10.02 4.52
CA PHE A 64 13.14 10.74 5.62
C PHE A 64 14.55 10.20 5.91
N THR A 65 15.35 11.01 6.60
CA THR A 65 16.62 10.62 7.21
C THR A 65 16.66 11.23 8.60
N HIS A 66 16.88 10.43 9.64
CA HIS A 66 16.87 10.89 11.04
C HIS A 66 17.92 10.13 11.84
N ALA A 67 19.02 10.77 12.23
CA ALA A 67 20.08 10.12 13.00
C ALA A 67 19.83 10.25 14.51
N PRO A 68 20.12 9.21 15.33
CA PRO A 68 20.78 7.95 14.95
C PRO A 68 19.85 6.83 14.42
N GLU A 69 18.55 6.99 14.48
CA GLU A 69 17.55 5.93 14.27
C GLU A 69 17.48 5.39 12.83
N ALA A 70 17.44 6.30 11.85
CA ALA A 70 17.34 6.05 10.42
C ALA A 70 18.35 6.94 9.66
N PRO A 71 19.67 6.66 9.76
CA PRO A 71 20.71 7.50 9.17
C PRO A 71 20.77 7.42 7.64
N GLN A 72 20.08 6.45 7.04
CA GLN A 72 19.93 6.31 5.59
C GLN A 72 18.56 6.81 5.16
N ARG A 73 18.48 7.43 3.98
CA ARG A 73 17.20 7.86 3.39
C ARG A 73 16.26 6.65 3.24
N SER A 74 15.20 6.65 4.01
CA SER A 74 14.27 5.52 4.19
C SER A 74 12.82 5.98 4.11
N THR A 75 11.89 5.04 4.08
CA THR A 75 10.45 5.32 4.23
C THR A 75 9.83 4.26 5.14
N LEU A 76 8.66 4.56 5.74
CA LEU A 76 7.91 3.54 6.45
C LEU A 76 7.26 2.57 5.46
N SER A 77 7.30 1.28 5.79
CA SER A 77 6.69 0.23 4.97
C SER A 77 5.21 0.52 4.68
N VAL A 78 4.47 1.10 5.64
CA VAL A 78 3.06 1.47 5.46
C VAL A 78 2.83 2.50 4.36
N PHE A 79 3.77 3.43 4.10
CA PHE A 79 3.64 4.37 2.99
C PHE A 79 3.82 3.67 1.64
N HIS A 80 4.72 2.69 1.56
CA HIS A 80 4.87 1.86 0.36
C HIS A 80 3.63 0.99 0.13
N GLN A 81 3.06 0.43 1.20
CA GLN A 81 1.82 -0.35 1.14
C GLN A 81 0.63 0.51 0.64
N ILE A 82 0.45 1.73 1.16
CA ILE A 82 -0.60 2.65 0.68
C ILE A 82 -0.37 3.03 -0.79
N HIS A 83 0.88 3.32 -1.18
CA HIS A 83 1.23 3.58 -2.58
C HIS A 83 0.86 2.40 -3.51
N CYS A 84 1.15 1.17 -3.07
CA CYS A 84 0.76 -0.04 -3.79
C CYS A 84 -0.76 -0.20 -3.89
N LEU A 85 -1.49 0.07 -2.81
CA LEU A 85 -2.95 -0.04 -2.80
C LEU A 85 -3.60 1.00 -3.74
N ASP A 86 -3.08 2.22 -3.78
CA ASP A 86 -3.54 3.24 -4.73
C ASP A 86 -3.23 2.84 -6.18
N GLY A 87 -2.04 2.29 -6.43
CA GLY A 87 -1.69 1.73 -7.74
C GLY A 87 -2.68 0.67 -8.22
N ILE A 88 -3.11 -0.23 -7.32
CA ILE A 88 -4.14 -1.24 -7.60
C ILE A 88 -5.49 -0.58 -7.91
N ARG A 89 -5.88 0.46 -7.16
CA ARG A 89 -7.12 1.23 -7.42
C ARG A 89 -7.10 1.83 -8.83
N HIS A 90 -5.99 2.45 -9.24
CA HIS A 90 -5.82 2.98 -10.59
C HIS A 90 -5.93 1.89 -11.66
N ALA A 91 -5.24 0.76 -11.48
CA ALA A 91 -5.27 -0.36 -12.41
C ALA A 91 -6.67 -1.00 -12.54
N TYR A 92 -7.40 -1.12 -11.42
CA TYR A 92 -8.78 -1.60 -11.41
C TYR A 92 -9.68 -0.73 -12.27
N TRP A 93 -9.68 0.59 -12.04
CA TRP A 93 -10.56 1.51 -12.79
C TRP A 93 -10.16 1.66 -14.25
N GLN A 94 -8.86 1.65 -14.56
CA GLN A 94 -8.40 1.61 -15.96
C GLN A 94 -8.93 0.38 -16.69
N SER A 95 -8.84 -0.79 -16.07
CA SER A 95 -9.31 -2.06 -16.65
C SER A 95 -10.83 -2.09 -16.79
N MET A 96 -11.56 -1.62 -15.77
CA MET A 96 -13.02 -1.56 -15.77
C MET A 96 -13.54 -0.63 -16.87
N ASN A 97 -12.99 0.58 -16.98
CA ASN A 97 -13.41 1.53 -18.00
C ASN A 97 -13.13 1.01 -19.41
N ALA A 98 -11.96 0.41 -19.63
CA ALA A 98 -11.65 -0.20 -20.92
C ALA A 98 -12.64 -1.31 -21.29
N ALA A 99 -13.01 -2.17 -20.33
CA ALA A 99 -13.99 -3.23 -20.55
C ALA A 99 -15.38 -2.66 -20.89
N LEU A 100 -15.85 -1.66 -20.14
CA LEU A 100 -17.14 -1.01 -20.36
C LEU A 100 -17.21 -0.27 -21.71
N GLU A 101 -16.10 0.29 -22.14
CA GLU A 101 -15.98 0.99 -23.43
C GLU A 101 -15.66 0.06 -24.61
N GLY A 102 -15.49 -1.25 -24.36
CA GLY A 102 -15.09 -2.23 -25.38
C GLY A 102 -13.68 -1.98 -25.95
N LYS A 103 -12.82 -1.28 -25.21
CA LYS A 103 -11.45 -0.94 -25.62
C LYS A 103 -10.49 -2.05 -25.23
N ARG A 104 -9.62 -2.43 -26.17
CA ARG A 104 -8.50 -3.31 -25.88
C ARG A 104 -7.35 -2.48 -25.29
N LEU A 105 -6.88 -2.86 -24.10
CA LEU A 105 -5.65 -2.31 -23.54
C LEU A 105 -4.43 -2.97 -24.20
N HIS A 106 -3.49 -2.16 -24.65
CA HIS A 106 -2.18 -2.63 -25.12
C HIS A 106 -1.14 -2.37 -24.04
N GLU A 107 -0.23 -3.32 -23.83
CA GLU A 107 0.78 -3.26 -22.75
C GLU A 107 1.62 -1.99 -22.80
N LYS A 108 1.98 -1.52 -24.00
CA LYS A 108 2.72 -0.26 -24.21
C LYS A 108 2.00 1.00 -23.71
N ASP A 109 0.68 0.95 -23.61
CA ASP A 109 -0.17 2.07 -23.19
C ASP A 109 -0.55 1.96 -21.70
N ILE A 110 -0.14 0.86 -21.03
CA ILE A 110 -0.34 0.66 -19.60
C ILE A 110 0.78 1.40 -18.86
N PRO A 111 0.46 2.35 -17.96
CA PRO A 111 1.46 3.00 -17.13
C PRO A 111 2.27 1.98 -16.33
N MET A 112 3.55 2.27 -16.08
CA MET A 112 4.44 1.40 -15.28
C MET A 112 3.78 0.96 -13.96
N MET A 113 3.11 1.88 -13.28
CA MET A 113 2.41 1.61 -12.01
C MET A 113 1.31 0.55 -12.14
N SER A 114 0.64 0.46 -13.28
CA SER A 114 -0.41 -0.54 -13.56
C SER A 114 0.12 -1.77 -14.31
N SER A 115 1.43 -1.82 -14.60
CA SER A 115 2.02 -2.93 -15.37
C SER A 115 1.90 -4.26 -14.60
N PRO A 116 1.80 -5.41 -15.30
CA PRO A 116 1.66 -6.71 -14.65
C PRO A 116 2.80 -7.06 -13.69
N SER A 117 4.05 -6.65 -13.97
CA SER A 117 5.17 -6.85 -13.06
C SER A 117 5.03 -6.06 -11.77
N HIS A 118 4.65 -4.78 -11.88
CA HIS A 118 4.44 -3.91 -10.73
C HIS A 118 3.25 -4.36 -9.88
N MET A 119 2.12 -4.73 -10.52
CA MET A 119 0.94 -5.24 -9.81
C MET A 119 1.23 -6.54 -9.05
N ARG A 120 2.01 -7.48 -9.62
CA ARG A 120 2.44 -8.69 -8.89
C ARG A 120 3.26 -8.36 -7.64
N HIS A 121 4.16 -7.37 -7.72
CA HIS A 121 4.92 -6.88 -6.58
C HIS A 121 4.01 -6.27 -5.50
N CYS A 122 3.10 -5.36 -5.90
CA CYS A 122 2.16 -4.71 -4.98
C CYS A 122 1.28 -5.73 -4.25
N ILE A 123 0.71 -6.69 -4.98
CA ILE A 123 -0.19 -7.71 -4.43
C ILE A 123 0.57 -8.57 -3.41
N ASP A 124 1.78 -9.03 -3.72
CA ASP A 124 2.53 -9.87 -2.79
C ASP A 124 3.06 -9.08 -1.58
N LEU A 125 3.50 -7.83 -1.77
CA LEU A 125 3.87 -6.93 -0.66
C LEU A 125 2.70 -6.74 0.31
N LEU A 126 1.50 -6.44 -0.20
CA LEU A 126 0.31 -6.25 0.63
C LEU A 126 -0.10 -7.54 1.33
N ARG A 127 -0.10 -8.68 0.63
CA ARG A 127 -0.36 -10.01 1.23
C ARG A 127 0.59 -10.27 2.40
N GLN A 128 1.90 -10.11 2.20
CA GLN A 128 2.88 -10.35 3.26
C GLN A 128 2.73 -9.33 4.41
N SER A 129 2.44 -8.07 4.09
CA SER A 129 2.24 -7.03 5.11
C SER A 129 1.04 -7.30 6.01
N LEU A 130 -0.07 -7.78 5.43
CA LEU A 130 -1.26 -8.22 6.18
C LEU A 130 -0.94 -9.43 7.07
N MET A 131 -0.10 -10.37 6.62
CA MET A 131 0.33 -11.50 7.45
C MET A 131 1.24 -11.06 8.60
N CYS A 132 2.16 -10.12 8.35
CA CYS A 132 3.05 -9.58 9.38
C CYS A 132 2.30 -8.75 10.43
N ASN A 133 1.23 -8.06 10.04
CA ASN A 133 0.43 -7.19 10.90
C ASN A 133 -1.03 -7.64 10.93
N ALA A 134 -1.25 -8.92 11.21
CA ALA A 134 -2.58 -9.51 11.17
C ALA A 134 -3.54 -8.83 12.17
N ASP A 135 -4.61 -8.26 11.64
CA ASP A 135 -5.74 -7.80 12.45
C ASP A 135 -6.50 -9.03 12.97
N ARG A 136 -6.62 -9.13 14.29
CA ARG A 136 -7.25 -10.27 14.99
C ARG A 136 -8.64 -9.94 15.50
N THR A 137 -9.21 -8.82 15.05
CA THR A 137 -10.58 -8.43 15.35
C THR A 137 -11.55 -9.48 14.78
N ILE A 138 -12.51 -9.91 15.61
CA ILE A 138 -13.52 -10.90 15.19
C ILE A 138 -14.68 -10.15 14.53
N GLU A 139 -14.98 -10.53 13.30
CA GLU A 139 -16.11 -9.99 12.54
C GLU A 139 -17.24 -11.02 12.48
N VAL A 140 -18.46 -10.58 12.73
CA VAL A 140 -19.65 -11.43 12.72
C VAL A 140 -20.32 -11.29 11.36
N LYS A 141 -20.86 -12.40 10.85
CA LYS A 141 -21.66 -12.40 9.63
C LYS A 141 -22.93 -11.57 9.81
N ASP A 142 -23.33 -10.84 8.78
CA ASP A 142 -24.66 -10.23 8.73
C ASP A 142 -25.76 -11.28 8.47
N ASP A 143 -27.02 -10.84 8.46
CA ASP A 143 -28.18 -11.70 8.20
C ASP A 143 -28.16 -12.37 6.81
N LYS A 144 -27.33 -11.87 5.88
CA LYS A 144 -27.13 -12.42 4.53
C LYS A 144 -25.96 -13.42 4.48
N GLY A 145 -25.22 -13.57 5.58
CA GLY A 145 -24.07 -14.46 5.68
C GLY A 145 -22.75 -13.83 5.25
N ASP A 146 -22.73 -12.52 4.96
CA ASP A 146 -21.57 -11.77 4.50
C ASP A 146 -20.77 -11.20 5.68
N VAL A 147 -19.46 -11.00 5.47
CA VAL A 147 -18.59 -10.27 6.40
C VAL A 147 -18.19 -8.96 5.75
N LEU A 148 -18.80 -7.85 6.18
CA LEU A 148 -18.60 -6.54 5.55
C LEU A 148 -17.29 -5.86 5.96
N GLY A 149 -16.73 -6.23 7.12
CA GLY A 149 -15.56 -5.60 7.73
C GLY A 149 -15.75 -4.16 8.21
N PHE A 150 -16.91 -3.55 7.94
CA PHE A 150 -17.29 -2.22 8.43
C PHE A 150 -18.29 -2.33 9.58
N GLY A 151 -18.28 -1.37 10.50
CA GLY A 151 -19.12 -1.39 11.71
C GLY A 151 -18.53 -2.19 12.88
N THR A 152 -17.46 -2.96 12.64
CA THR A 152 -16.68 -3.63 13.69
C THR A 152 -15.59 -2.71 14.24
N THR A 153 -15.27 -2.82 15.52
CA THR A 153 -14.23 -2.01 16.19
C THR A 153 -12.89 -2.74 16.20
N HIS A 154 -11.86 -2.08 15.66
CA HIS A 154 -10.50 -2.59 15.51
C HIS A 154 -9.53 -1.82 16.40
N LYS A 155 -8.36 -2.42 16.69
CA LYS A 155 -7.24 -1.73 17.32
C LYS A 155 -6.29 -1.20 16.25
N CYS A 156 -6.33 0.10 15.99
CA CYS A 156 -5.51 0.75 14.96
C CYS A 156 -4.33 1.50 15.58
N VAL A 157 -3.26 1.69 14.79
CA VAL A 157 -2.26 2.74 15.09
C VAL A 157 -2.95 4.10 15.00
N ASP A 158 -2.59 5.03 15.90
CA ASP A 158 -2.99 6.42 15.79
C ASP A 158 -2.28 7.08 14.59
N TRP A 159 -2.98 7.06 13.45
CA TRP A 159 -2.45 7.51 12.16
C TRP A 159 -1.91 8.93 12.23
N SER A 160 -2.67 9.85 12.83
CA SER A 160 -2.29 11.26 12.94
C SER A 160 -1.01 11.45 13.76
N LYS A 161 -0.85 10.71 14.86
CA LYS A 161 0.41 10.75 15.64
C LYS A 161 1.59 10.15 14.88
N MET A 162 1.38 9.08 14.12
CA MET A 162 2.43 8.49 13.29
C MET A 162 2.87 9.45 12.19
N ILE A 163 1.92 10.09 11.49
CA ILE A 163 2.21 11.11 10.47
C ILE A 163 3.00 12.26 11.08
N ARG A 164 2.52 12.83 12.20
CA ARG A 164 3.22 13.93 12.89
C ARG A 164 4.64 13.56 13.27
N LYS A 165 4.88 12.33 13.74
CA LYS A 165 6.22 11.87 14.09
C LYS A 165 7.17 11.86 12.89
N ILE A 166 6.69 11.46 11.71
CA ILE A 166 7.47 11.50 10.47
C ILE A 166 7.67 12.93 9.97
N GLU A 167 6.66 13.79 10.11
CA GLU A 167 6.78 15.21 9.79
C GLU A 167 7.84 15.92 10.66
N GLU A 168 7.88 15.62 11.97
CA GLU A 168 8.92 16.09 12.89
C GLU A 168 10.31 15.65 12.43
N TRP A 169 10.47 14.38 12.03
CA TRP A 169 11.73 13.86 11.48
C TRP A 169 12.14 14.56 10.18
N ASN A 170 11.18 15.05 9.41
CA ASN A 170 11.39 15.83 8.19
C ASN A 170 11.48 17.36 8.43
N GLY A 171 11.61 17.78 9.70
CA GLY A 171 11.79 19.19 10.06
C GLY A 171 10.58 20.06 9.76
N VAL A 172 9.38 19.49 9.79
CA VAL A 172 8.13 20.25 9.79
C VAL A 172 7.81 20.63 11.23
N GLN A 173 7.61 21.93 11.48
CA GLN A 173 7.25 22.49 12.78
C GLN A 173 5.73 22.52 12.95
#